data_AF-A0A7K5DH34-F1
#
_entry.id   AF-A0A7K5DH34-F1
#
_cell.length_a   1.000
_cell.length_b   1.000
_cell.length_c   1.000
_cell.angle_alpha   90.00
_cell.angle_beta   90.00
_cell.angle_gamma   90.00
#
_symmetry.space_group_name_H-M   'P 1'
#
loop_
_entity.id
_entity.type
_entity.pdbx_description
1 polymer ?
#
loop_
_entity_poly.entity_id
_entity_poly.type
_entity_poly.pdbx_seq_one_letter_code
_entity_poly.pdbx_strand_id
1 'polypeptide(L)'
;DDDMFSSAFCENSEKLIDVHLFALAAKYYSLSNLGVCTPLEDVLEALKGNSQGATGIKPDEFMNNKKSHEVQVMSELVDNIANYCGIKQVIDIGSGKGYLSSFLSMQYNLKVYGIDSSNSNTNGAHERNRKLKKHWRAYQSRGRANLKTQSLEKTDDRPVENEMKHKTINEELLNNAKSLQSRDQVIMQDIVPSCGFTEMGTFETRIETEADFVAQTKCHEGKLSEEVLAVLNVLPADAVEIFSSSHCNWGELCEEEKVQRKMTSLKTKARKSSESNLYLPLTSCITAETELSDIVTDLEDCVMVGLHTCGDLAANTLRIFAAKPEIKAVCSVGCCYHLLSEQFENQEECCDKVWGFPMCQYLKDKGWCCGRNARMSACLALERVAVGQMLPTESLFYRAVLQVIIEEMYGVTKSDRHVGKTFSKSSSFIDYVRRSLKKLELNDSKLPDSCIMDYYEKYKHRVNELEAFNMLKVVLAPCIEVLILLDRLCYLKEQENIAWSGLVKLFDPVKSPRCYAVIALKEESCC
;
A
#
# COMPACT_ATOMS: atom_id res chain seq x y z
N ASP A 1 -18.13 29.46 -10.97
CA ASP A 1 -19.23 29.65 -10.01
C ASP A 1 -20.22 28.51 -10.15
N ASP A 2 -19.95 27.40 -9.45
CA ASP A 2 -20.91 26.32 -9.19
C ASP A 2 -20.37 25.57 -7.97
N ASP A 3 -20.56 26.15 -6.79
CA ASP A 3 -20.21 25.47 -5.54
C ASP A 3 -21.27 24.41 -5.22
N MET A 4 -21.26 23.35 -6.02
CA MET A 4 -22.14 22.18 -5.90
C MET A 4 -22.09 21.58 -4.48
N PHE A 5 -20.98 21.78 -3.76
CA PHE A 5 -20.82 21.32 -2.39
C PHE A 5 -21.63 22.18 -1.42
N SER A 6 -21.56 23.51 -1.53
CA SER A 6 -22.33 24.42 -0.68
C SER A 6 -23.84 24.21 -0.79
N SER A 7 -24.35 23.88 -1.99
CA SER A 7 -25.77 23.60 -2.20
C SER A 7 -26.29 22.34 -1.49
N ALA A 8 -25.40 21.43 -1.04
CA ALA A 8 -25.81 20.26 -0.25
C ALA A 8 -26.15 20.63 1.21
N PHE A 9 -25.74 21.81 1.67
CA PHE A 9 -25.94 22.30 3.03
C PHE A 9 -26.93 23.45 3.08
N CYS A 10 -27.67 23.55 4.18
CA CYS A 10 -28.51 24.71 4.43
C CYS A 10 -27.64 25.92 4.81
N GLU A 11 -27.71 27.00 4.04
CA GLU A 11 -26.90 28.21 4.25
C GLU A 11 -26.97 28.77 5.69
N ASN A 12 -28.15 28.72 6.32
CA ASN A 12 -28.34 29.31 7.65
C ASN A 12 -27.98 28.38 8.82
N SER A 13 -28.09 27.06 8.63
CA SER A 13 -27.94 26.09 9.72
C SER A 13 -26.71 25.20 9.59
N GLU A 14 -26.02 25.26 8.45
CA GLU A 14 -24.90 24.40 8.05
C GLU A 14 -25.22 22.90 8.12
N LYS A 15 -26.50 22.54 8.23
CA LYS A 15 -26.96 21.15 8.23
C LYS A 15 -26.92 20.61 6.82
N LEU A 16 -26.44 19.38 6.69
CA LEU A 16 -26.55 18.61 5.46
C LEU A 16 -28.04 18.34 5.17
N ILE A 17 -28.55 18.87 4.06
CA ILE A 17 -29.95 18.73 3.64
C ILE A 17 -30.11 17.82 2.43
N ASP A 18 -29.06 17.65 1.61
CA ASP A 18 -29.06 16.75 0.47
C ASP A 18 -27.83 15.83 0.47
N VAL A 19 -28.05 14.59 0.92
CA VAL A 19 -27.01 13.55 0.97
C VAL A 19 -26.61 13.09 -0.44
N HIS A 20 -27.53 13.10 -1.40
CA HIS A 20 -27.24 12.69 -2.77
C HIS A 20 -26.31 13.69 -3.44
N LEU A 21 -26.61 14.97 -3.31
CA LEU A 21 -25.80 16.05 -3.85
C LEU A 21 -24.42 16.10 -3.21
N PHE A 22 -24.33 15.89 -1.88
CA PHE A 22 -23.05 15.73 -1.18
C PHE A 22 -22.21 14.59 -1.77
N ALA A 23 -22.82 13.43 -2.00
CA ALA A 23 -22.11 12.28 -2.56
C ALA A 23 -21.66 12.53 -4.01
N LEU A 24 -22.49 13.18 -4.82
CA LEU A 24 -22.12 13.58 -6.19
C LEU A 24 -20.97 14.59 -6.19
N ALA A 25 -21.02 15.59 -5.32
CA ALA A 25 -19.97 16.60 -5.19
C ALA A 25 -18.65 15.98 -4.74
N ALA A 26 -18.69 15.14 -3.70
CA ALA A 26 -17.50 14.43 -3.24
C ALA A 26 -16.90 13.52 -4.33
N LYS A 27 -17.75 12.82 -5.10
CA LYS A 27 -17.31 12.03 -6.26
C LYS A 27 -16.67 12.90 -7.33
N TYR A 28 -17.25 14.07 -7.64
CA TYR A 28 -16.70 15.00 -8.63
C TYR A 28 -15.31 15.52 -8.23
N TYR A 29 -15.13 15.89 -6.96
CA TYR A 29 -13.84 16.37 -6.42
C TYR A 29 -12.87 15.24 -6.02
N SER A 30 -13.12 14.00 -6.45
CA SER A 30 -12.18 12.88 -6.27
C SER A 30 -11.13 12.85 -7.38
N LEU A 31 -9.94 12.28 -7.10
CA LEU A 31 -8.80 12.38 -8.02
C LEU A 31 -9.07 11.77 -9.39
N SER A 32 -9.85 10.68 -9.44
CA SER A 32 -10.21 10.01 -10.69
C SER A 32 -11.04 10.89 -11.63
N ASN A 33 -11.72 11.90 -11.10
CA ASN A 33 -12.67 12.73 -11.85
C ASN A 33 -12.12 14.12 -12.19
N LEU A 34 -11.07 14.57 -11.50
CA LEU A 34 -10.44 15.87 -11.75
C LEU A 34 -9.59 15.92 -13.02
N GLY A 35 -9.30 14.78 -13.65
CA GLY A 35 -8.47 14.71 -14.86
C GLY A 35 -6.99 15.11 -14.65
N VAL A 36 -6.53 15.14 -13.40
CA VAL A 36 -5.16 15.52 -13.03
C VAL A 36 -4.20 14.32 -12.92
N CYS A 37 -4.75 13.11 -12.85
CA CYS A 37 -3.95 11.89 -12.77
C CYS A 37 -3.42 11.48 -14.13
N THR A 38 -2.12 11.18 -14.21
CA THR A 38 -1.52 10.54 -15.37
C THR A 38 -1.76 9.02 -15.27
N PRO A 39 -2.29 8.38 -16.33
CA PRO A 39 -2.38 6.92 -16.39
C PRO A 39 -1.01 6.26 -16.21
N LEU A 40 -0.97 5.12 -15.53
CA LEU A 40 0.28 4.39 -15.29
C LEU A 40 0.87 3.90 -16.61
N GLU A 41 0.02 3.47 -17.53
CA GLU A 41 0.36 2.97 -18.86
C GLU A 41 1.12 4.05 -19.66
N ASP A 42 0.62 5.28 -19.66
CA ASP A 42 1.24 6.42 -20.35
C ASP A 42 2.62 6.74 -19.76
N VAL A 43 2.77 6.68 -18.43
CA VAL A 43 4.06 6.88 -17.77
C VAL A 43 5.03 5.76 -18.12
N LEU A 44 4.58 4.51 -18.10
CA LEU A 44 5.42 3.36 -18.48
C LEU A 44 5.80 3.40 -19.96
N GLU A 45 4.92 3.86 -20.84
CA GLU A 45 5.21 4.05 -22.26
C GLU A 45 6.22 5.16 -22.48
N ALA A 46 6.07 6.30 -21.81
CA ALA A 46 7.02 7.42 -21.90
C ALA A 46 8.41 7.06 -21.36
N LEU A 47 8.49 6.19 -20.35
CA LEU A 47 9.77 5.72 -19.77
C LEU A 47 10.42 4.58 -20.55
N LYS A 48 9.67 3.88 -21.43
CA LYS A 48 10.20 2.79 -22.24
C LYS A 48 11.10 3.33 -23.37
N GLY A 49 12.41 3.22 -23.17
CA GLY A 49 13.37 3.15 -24.27
C GLY A 49 13.32 1.79 -25.00
N ASN A 50 14.23 1.56 -25.96
CA ASN A 50 14.35 0.32 -26.78
C ASN A 50 14.59 -1.01 -26.02
N SER A 51 14.45 -1.06 -24.70
CA SER A 51 14.69 -2.24 -23.88
C SER A 51 13.45 -3.14 -23.77
N GLN A 52 13.58 -4.39 -24.25
CA GLN A 52 12.63 -5.46 -24.03
C GLN A 52 12.55 -5.81 -22.54
N GLY A 53 11.34 -5.75 -21.97
CA GLY A 53 11.08 -5.99 -20.55
C GLY A 53 11.62 -7.34 -20.08
N ALA A 54 12.33 -7.34 -18.95
CA ALA A 54 12.73 -8.57 -18.29
C ALA A 54 11.48 -9.26 -17.73
N THR A 55 11.18 -10.46 -18.20
CA THR A 55 10.14 -11.33 -17.61
C THR A 55 10.61 -11.80 -16.23
N GLY A 56 10.24 -11.02 -15.21
CA GLY A 56 10.64 -11.26 -13.83
C GLY A 56 9.83 -12.30 -13.08
N ILE A 57 10.38 -12.75 -11.95
CA ILE A 57 9.76 -13.74 -11.07
C ILE A 57 8.57 -13.08 -10.32
N LYS A 58 7.43 -13.76 -10.25
CA LYS A 58 6.25 -13.26 -9.52
C LYS A 58 6.50 -13.27 -8.01
N PRO A 59 6.26 -12.17 -7.27
CA PRO A 59 6.52 -12.08 -5.82
C PRO A 59 5.54 -12.88 -4.92
N ASP A 60 4.54 -13.54 -5.52
CA ASP A 60 3.39 -14.13 -4.82
C ASP A 60 3.75 -15.25 -3.82
N GLU A 61 4.91 -15.90 -3.94
CA GLU A 61 5.34 -16.97 -3.03
C GLU A 61 5.85 -16.46 -1.66
N PHE A 62 6.22 -15.18 -1.52
CA PHE A 62 6.95 -14.69 -0.33
C PHE A 62 6.20 -13.62 0.47
N MET A 63 5.04 -13.17 -0.01
CA MET A 63 4.31 -12.03 0.55
C MET A 63 2.81 -12.26 0.46
N ASN A 64 2.03 -11.50 1.25
CA ASN A 64 0.58 -11.50 1.07
C ASN A 64 0.21 -10.84 -0.26
N ASN A 65 -0.98 -11.17 -0.80
CA ASN A 65 -1.47 -10.63 -2.09
C ASN A 65 -1.34 -9.11 -2.22
N LYS A 66 -1.64 -8.37 -1.14
CA LYS A 66 -1.49 -6.90 -1.14
C LYS A 66 -0.04 -6.48 -1.36
N LYS A 67 0.89 -6.97 -0.53
CA LYS A 67 2.31 -6.59 -0.62
C LYS A 67 2.94 -7.06 -1.91
N SER A 68 2.57 -8.25 -2.40
CA SER A 68 3.04 -8.75 -3.70
C SER A 68 2.63 -7.79 -4.82
N HIS A 69 1.34 -7.42 -4.87
CA HIS A 69 0.81 -6.44 -5.82
C HIS A 69 1.55 -5.10 -5.77
N GLU A 70 1.71 -4.53 -4.57
CA GLU A 70 2.39 -3.25 -4.38
C GLU A 70 3.86 -3.30 -4.80
N VAL A 71 4.59 -4.33 -4.35
CA VAL A 71 6.02 -4.49 -4.64
C VAL A 71 6.23 -4.71 -6.13
N GLN A 72 5.42 -5.55 -6.77
CA GLN A 72 5.54 -5.82 -8.20
C GLN A 72 5.39 -4.53 -9.01
N VAL A 73 4.26 -3.83 -8.86
CA VAL A 73 3.98 -2.61 -9.64
C VAL A 73 4.99 -1.50 -9.34
N MET A 74 5.30 -1.27 -8.07
CA MET A 74 6.26 -0.23 -7.68
C MET A 74 7.66 -0.55 -8.21
N SER A 75 8.09 -1.82 -8.18
CA SER A 75 9.43 -2.20 -8.62
C SER A 75 9.63 -2.08 -10.13
N GLU A 76 8.60 -2.43 -10.92
CA GLU A 76 8.63 -2.27 -12.38
C GLU A 76 8.74 -0.80 -12.78
N LEU A 77 7.94 0.06 -12.14
CA LEU A 77 7.99 1.50 -12.38
C LEU A 77 9.34 2.09 -11.97
N VAL A 78 9.88 1.74 -10.81
CA VAL A 78 11.17 2.23 -10.32
C VAL A 78 12.31 1.78 -11.23
N ASP A 79 12.28 0.54 -11.73
CA ASP A 79 13.26 0.07 -12.70
C ASP A 79 13.20 0.86 -14.01
N ASN A 80 12.00 1.13 -14.54
CA ASN A 80 11.84 1.94 -15.75
C ASN A 80 12.33 3.38 -15.54
N ILE A 81 12.04 4.00 -14.39
CA ILE A 81 12.57 5.32 -14.03
C ILE A 81 14.11 5.28 -13.95
N ALA A 82 14.67 4.28 -13.27
CA ALA A 82 16.12 4.14 -13.12
C ALA A 82 16.82 3.94 -14.47
N ASN A 83 16.26 3.10 -15.34
CA ASN A 83 16.79 2.87 -16.68
C ASN A 83 16.68 4.11 -17.58
N TYR A 84 15.55 4.83 -17.52
CA TYR A 84 15.36 6.10 -18.22
C TYR A 84 16.41 7.14 -17.81
N CYS A 85 16.69 7.26 -16.50
CA CYS A 85 17.68 8.19 -15.98
C CYS A 85 19.15 7.69 -16.09
N GLY A 86 19.40 6.47 -16.57
CA GLY A 86 20.74 5.87 -16.58
C GLY A 86 21.32 5.56 -15.19
N ILE A 87 20.47 5.39 -14.18
CA ILE A 87 20.83 5.26 -12.76
C ILE A 87 20.80 3.81 -12.31
N LYS A 88 21.72 3.44 -11.40
CA LYS A 88 21.75 2.11 -10.75
C LYS A 88 21.54 2.14 -9.24
N GLN A 89 21.55 3.31 -8.62
CA GLN A 89 21.39 3.49 -7.18
C GLN A 89 19.95 3.91 -6.84
N VAL A 90 19.35 3.27 -5.84
CA VAL A 90 18.02 3.57 -5.32
C VAL A 90 18.09 3.79 -3.81
N ILE A 91 17.41 4.83 -3.32
CA ILE A 91 17.24 5.08 -1.89
C ILE A 91 15.77 4.89 -1.53
N ASP A 92 15.47 3.87 -0.73
CA ASP A 92 14.13 3.53 -0.26
C ASP A 92 13.90 4.08 1.15
N ILE A 93 13.17 5.20 1.23
CA ILE A 93 12.90 5.95 2.45
C ILE A 93 11.66 5.37 3.15
N GLY A 94 11.81 5.03 4.43
CA GLY A 94 10.75 4.32 5.16
C GLY A 94 10.60 2.88 4.69
N SER A 95 11.72 2.23 4.33
CA SER A 95 11.76 0.89 3.76
C SER A 95 11.09 -0.18 4.64
N GLY A 96 10.92 0.10 5.94
CA GLY A 96 10.26 -0.77 6.89
C GLY A 96 10.96 -2.11 6.93
N LYS A 97 10.21 -3.15 6.56
CA LYS A 97 10.78 -4.49 6.55
C LYS A 97 11.67 -4.75 5.32
N GLY A 98 11.74 -3.88 4.30
CA GLY A 98 12.61 -4.00 3.14
C GLY A 98 12.12 -4.97 2.05
N TYR A 99 10.80 -5.08 1.84
CA TYR A 99 10.24 -5.95 0.79
C TYR A 99 10.54 -5.40 -0.62
N LEU A 100 10.22 -4.12 -0.85
CA LEU A 100 10.51 -3.42 -2.11
C LEU A 100 12.00 -3.40 -2.39
N SER A 101 12.80 -2.99 -1.40
CA SER A 101 14.26 -2.86 -1.52
C SER A 101 14.94 -4.18 -1.86
N SER A 102 14.52 -5.29 -1.22
CA SER A 102 15.05 -6.62 -1.55
C SER A 102 14.69 -7.02 -2.98
N PHE A 103 13.44 -6.79 -3.39
CA PHE A 103 12.97 -7.16 -4.72
C PHE A 103 13.69 -6.37 -5.83
N LEU A 104 13.80 -5.05 -5.68
CA LEU A 104 14.58 -4.18 -6.58
C LEU A 104 16.02 -4.67 -6.75
N SER A 105 16.68 -5.04 -5.64
CA SER A 105 18.06 -5.51 -5.71
C SER A 105 18.23 -6.87 -6.38
N MET A 106 17.26 -7.78 -6.23
CA MET A 106 17.37 -9.16 -6.72
C MET A 106 16.87 -9.33 -8.15
N GLN A 107 15.78 -8.66 -8.49
CA GLN A 107 15.09 -8.80 -9.76
C GLN A 107 15.70 -7.87 -10.82
N TYR A 108 16.04 -6.64 -10.42
CA TYR A 108 16.51 -5.59 -11.34
C TYR A 108 17.99 -5.25 -11.16
N ASN A 109 18.68 -5.93 -10.24
CA ASN A 109 20.11 -5.74 -9.98
C ASN A 109 20.48 -4.27 -9.67
N LEU A 110 19.55 -3.55 -9.03
CA LEU A 110 19.76 -2.18 -8.55
C LEU A 110 20.46 -2.19 -7.20
N LYS A 111 21.32 -1.21 -6.95
CA LYS A 111 21.96 -0.98 -5.66
C LYS A 111 21.00 -0.18 -4.78
N VAL A 112 20.45 -0.80 -3.75
CA VAL A 112 19.39 -0.22 -2.94
C VAL A 112 19.85 0.05 -1.52
N TYR A 113 19.65 1.27 -1.04
CA TYR A 113 19.77 1.66 0.36
C TYR A 113 18.37 1.78 0.97
N GLY A 114 18.01 0.85 1.85
CA GLY A 114 16.72 0.92 2.55
C GLY A 114 16.90 1.58 3.90
N ILE A 115 16.33 2.77 4.09
CA ILE A 115 16.47 3.54 5.32
C ILE A 115 15.17 3.46 6.12
N ASP A 116 15.27 3.10 7.39
CA ASP A 116 14.13 3.11 8.34
C ASP A 116 14.58 3.67 9.69
N SER A 117 13.68 4.38 10.39
CA SER A 117 14.00 4.93 11.71
C SER A 117 14.01 3.86 12.81
N SER A 118 13.35 2.71 12.58
CA SER A 118 13.26 1.64 13.56
C SER A 118 14.34 0.59 13.35
N ASN A 119 15.26 0.49 14.31
CA ASN A 119 16.28 -0.56 14.33
C ASN A 119 15.70 -1.98 14.25
N SER A 120 14.50 -2.19 14.80
CA SER A 120 13.80 -3.48 14.73
C SER A 120 13.38 -3.85 13.30
N ASN A 121 12.91 -2.87 12.53
CA ASN A 121 12.56 -3.03 11.12
C ASN A 121 13.81 -3.31 10.29
N THR A 122 14.88 -2.53 10.48
CA THR A 122 16.16 -2.69 9.78
C THR A 122 16.76 -4.08 10.01
N ASN A 123 16.80 -4.56 11.26
CA ASN A 123 17.27 -5.91 11.58
C ASN A 123 16.40 -6.98 10.94
N GLY A 124 15.08 -6.80 10.97
CA GLY A 124 14.12 -7.69 10.30
C GLY A 124 14.29 -7.71 8.77
N ALA A 125 14.67 -6.59 8.17
CA ALA A 125 14.96 -6.47 6.75
C ALA A 125 16.27 -7.20 6.40
N HIS A 126 17.31 -7.01 7.21
CA HIS A 126 18.58 -7.71 7.05
C HIS A 126 18.41 -9.23 7.11
N GLU A 127 17.68 -9.72 8.11
CA GLU A 127 17.41 -11.15 8.26
C GLU A 127 16.57 -11.71 7.10
N ARG A 128 15.56 -10.96 6.64
CA ARG A 128 14.79 -11.38 5.46
C ARG A 128 15.64 -11.45 4.21
N ASN A 129 16.42 -10.41 3.91
CA ASN A 129 17.27 -10.38 2.74
C ASN A 129 18.25 -11.57 2.76
N ARG A 130 18.82 -11.89 3.92
CA ARG A 130 19.68 -13.08 4.11
C ARG A 130 18.97 -14.39 3.75
N LYS A 131 17.72 -14.57 4.19
CA LYS A 131 16.91 -15.76 3.86
C LYS A 131 16.55 -15.78 2.38
N LEU A 132 16.03 -14.68 1.87
CA LEU A 132 15.57 -14.55 0.49
C LEU A 132 16.72 -14.82 -0.49
N LYS A 133 17.95 -14.37 -0.21
CA LYS A 133 19.13 -14.69 -1.02
C LYS A 133 19.40 -16.18 -1.13
N LYS A 134 19.28 -16.93 -0.03
CA LYS A 134 19.50 -18.39 -0.05
C LYS A 134 18.47 -19.07 -0.95
N HIS A 135 17.20 -18.68 -0.83
CA HIS A 135 16.12 -19.20 -1.66
C HIS A 135 16.25 -18.76 -3.11
N TRP A 136 16.60 -17.50 -3.38
CA TRP A 136 16.75 -16.94 -4.71
C TRP A 136 17.87 -17.62 -5.51
N ARG A 137 18.99 -17.94 -4.85
CA ARG A 137 20.08 -18.74 -5.47
C ARG A 137 19.60 -20.14 -5.85
N ALA A 138 18.76 -20.77 -5.01
CA ALA A 138 18.15 -22.07 -5.32
C ALA A 138 17.06 -21.98 -6.41
N TYR A 139 16.41 -20.82 -6.54
CA TYR A 139 15.39 -20.58 -7.57
C TYR A 139 16.03 -20.29 -8.93
N GLN A 140 17.09 -19.48 -8.99
CA GLN A 140 17.85 -19.24 -10.22
C GLN A 140 18.49 -20.52 -10.77
N SER A 141 18.95 -21.43 -9.90
CA SER A 141 19.50 -22.72 -10.35
C SER A 141 18.41 -23.64 -10.92
N ARG A 142 17.18 -23.61 -10.37
CA ARG A 142 16.02 -24.34 -10.91
C ARG A 142 15.46 -23.71 -12.20
N GLY A 143 15.37 -22.39 -12.28
CA GLY A 143 14.96 -21.67 -13.50
C GLY A 143 15.93 -21.89 -14.66
N ARG A 144 17.25 -21.86 -14.40
CA ARG A 144 18.28 -22.20 -15.40
C ARG A 144 18.26 -23.68 -15.80
N ALA A 145 17.86 -24.60 -14.90
CA ALA A 145 17.67 -26.00 -15.25
C ALA A 145 16.47 -26.19 -16.18
N ASN A 146 15.34 -25.52 -15.90
CA ASN A 146 14.13 -25.60 -16.73
C ASN A 146 14.31 -24.95 -18.12
N LEU A 147 15.07 -23.85 -18.23
CA LEU A 147 15.45 -23.25 -19.51
C LEU A 147 16.41 -24.14 -20.32
N LYS A 148 17.30 -24.89 -19.66
CA LYS A 148 18.18 -25.86 -20.33
C LYS A 148 17.41 -27.06 -20.88
N THR A 149 16.40 -27.55 -20.16
CA THR A 149 15.54 -28.64 -20.65
C THR A 149 14.72 -28.22 -21.88
N GLN A 150 14.27 -26.97 -21.95
CA GLN A 150 13.58 -26.43 -23.14
C GLN A 150 14.52 -26.11 -24.31
N SER A 151 15.81 -25.84 -24.07
CA SER A 151 16.80 -25.66 -25.14
C SER A 151 17.37 -26.97 -25.71
N LEU A 152 17.30 -28.07 -24.94
CA LEU A 152 17.78 -29.39 -25.38
C LEU A 152 16.77 -30.12 -26.30
N GLU A 153 15.53 -29.65 -26.41
CA GLU A 153 14.53 -30.20 -27.37
C GLU A 153 14.55 -29.50 -28.74
N LYS A 154 15.46 -28.52 -28.98
CA LYS A 154 15.50 -27.75 -30.25
C LYS A 154 16.84 -27.78 -30.98
N THR A 155 17.73 -28.70 -30.65
CA THR A 155 19.00 -28.89 -31.39
C THR A 155 19.24 -30.36 -31.67
N ASP A 156 18.43 -30.96 -32.55
CA ASP A 156 18.94 -31.99 -33.45
C ASP A 156 18.01 -32.08 -34.67
N ASP A 157 18.36 -31.37 -35.74
CA ASP A 157 17.87 -31.68 -37.09
C ASP A 157 18.73 -30.95 -38.13
N ARG A 158 19.67 -31.71 -38.72
CA ARG A 158 20.09 -31.58 -40.13
C ARG A 158 20.98 -32.77 -40.55
N PRO A 159 21.08 -33.10 -41.85
CA PRO A 159 20.51 -34.34 -42.39
C PRO A 159 21.55 -35.25 -43.06
N VAL A 160 21.32 -36.57 -43.11
CA VAL A 160 21.97 -37.48 -44.08
C VAL A 160 21.03 -38.61 -44.49
N GLU A 161 21.09 -38.93 -45.78
CA GLU A 161 20.23 -39.75 -46.63
C GLU A 161 20.27 -41.27 -46.41
N ASN A 162 19.19 -41.92 -46.90
CA ASN A 162 19.06 -43.28 -47.47
C ASN A 162 19.36 -44.49 -46.55
N GLU A 163 18.60 -45.60 -46.53
CA GLU A 163 18.05 -46.33 -47.67
C GLU A 163 16.96 -47.35 -47.24
N MET A 164 15.89 -47.40 -48.03
CA MET A 164 14.95 -48.49 -48.38
C MET A 164 14.70 -49.72 -47.47
N LYS A 165 13.40 -50.03 -47.31
CA LYS A 165 12.83 -51.36 -47.66
C LYS A 165 11.30 -51.36 -47.83
N HIS A 166 10.87 -51.57 -49.08
CA HIS A 166 9.79 -52.46 -49.56
C HIS A 166 8.36 -52.40 -48.96
N LYS A 167 7.33 -52.07 -49.79
CA LYS A 167 6.47 -53.00 -50.60
C LYS A 167 5.09 -52.40 -50.95
N THR A 168 4.92 -52.12 -52.25
CA THR A 168 3.84 -52.58 -53.17
C THR A 168 2.33 -52.48 -52.82
N ILE A 169 1.67 -51.51 -53.49
CA ILE A 169 0.42 -51.51 -54.32
C ILE A 169 -0.96 -51.90 -53.72
N ASN A 170 -1.95 -51.00 -53.93
CA ASN A 170 -3.23 -51.18 -54.67
C ASN A 170 -3.92 -49.81 -54.81
N GLU A 171 -4.13 -49.29 -56.04
CA GLU A 171 -5.41 -49.29 -56.82
C GLU A 171 -6.59 -48.63 -56.09
N GLU A 172 -7.44 -47.75 -56.61
CA GLU A 172 -7.64 -47.04 -57.88
C GLU A 172 -8.88 -46.12 -57.65
N LEU A 173 -9.00 -45.01 -58.40
CA LEU A 173 -10.28 -44.38 -58.84
C LEU A 173 -11.24 -43.72 -57.81
N LEU A 174 -11.98 -42.63 -58.06
CA LEU A 174 -12.05 -41.61 -59.13
C LEU A 174 -13.17 -40.59 -58.74
N ASN A 175 -12.96 -39.32 -59.09
CA ASN A 175 -13.95 -38.35 -59.63
C ASN A 175 -14.97 -37.54 -58.79
N ASN A 176 -14.84 -36.21 -58.98
CA ASN A 176 -15.85 -35.22 -59.47
C ASN A 176 -17.03 -34.84 -58.56
N ALA A 177 -17.57 -33.61 -58.56
CA ALA A 177 -17.23 -32.31 -59.16
C ALA A 177 -18.12 -31.21 -58.54
N LYS A 178 -17.57 -30.00 -58.45
CA LYS A 178 -18.12 -28.65 -58.77
C LYS A 178 -19.53 -28.19 -58.34
N SER A 179 -19.51 -26.95 -57.78
CA SER A 179 -20.36 -25.77 -58.10
C SER A 179 -21.79 -25.72 -57.49
N LEU A 180 -22.46 -24.60 -57.20
CA LEU A 180 -22.46 -23.18 -57.63
C LEU A 180 -23.18 -22.30 -56.54
N GLN A 181 -22.77 -21.02 -56.45
CA GLN A 181 -23.58 -19.77 -56.30
C GLN A 181 -24.57 -19.58 -55.12
N SER A 182 -24.90 -18.37 -54.61
CA SER A 182 -24.48 -16.97 -54.80
C SER A 182 -25.35 -16.06 -53.92
N ARG A 183 -24.82 -14.88 -53.49
CA ARG A 183 -25.48 -13.55 -53.38
C ARG A 183 -26.66 -13.38 -52.39
N ASP A 184 -26.95 -12.24 -51.75
CA ASP A 184 -26.61 -10.80 -51.84
C ASP A 184 -27.05 -10.14 -50.48
N GLN A 185 -26.30 -9.19 -49.89
CA GLN A 185 -26.55 -7.72 -49.80
C GLN A 185 -27.87 -7.25 -49.08
N VAL A 186 -28.02 -6.14 -48.33
CA VAL A 186 -27.22 -5.07 -47.65
C VAL A 186 -28.26 -4.07 -47.01
N ILE A 187 -27.86 -3.22 -46.05
CA ILE A 187 -28.48 -1.93 -45.53
C ILE A 187 -29.44 -1.92 -44.30
N MET A 188 -28.86 -1.41 -43.19
CA MET A 188 -29.20 -0.29 -42.28
C MET A 188 -30.60 0.01 -41.70
N GLN A 189 -30.52 0.35 -40.40
CA GLN A 189 -31.06 1.52 -39.68
C GLN A 189 -32.34 1.40 -38.81
N ASP A 190 -32.09 1.71 -37.53
CA ASP A 190 -32.87 2.43 -36.51
C ASP A 190 -34.35 2.11 -36.29
N ILE A 191 -34.72 1.97 -35.01
CA ILE A 191 -35.82 2.69 -34.34
C ILE A 191 -36.00 2.14 -32.90
N VAL A 192 -35.95 3.06 -31.94
CA VAL A 192 -36.42 2.90 -30.55
C VAL A 192 -37.96 2.96 -30.52
N PRO A 193 -38.62 2.22 -29.63
CA PRO A 193 -39.58 2.87 -28.71
C PRO A 193 -39.39 2.34 -27.27
N SER A 194 -39.32 3.16 -26.21
CA SER A 194 -40.32 4.05 -25.61
C SER A 194 -41.55 3.34 -25.01
N CYS A 195 -41.72 3.54 -23.68
CA CYS A 195 -42.93 3.39 -22.86
C CYS A 195 -43.34 1.94 -22.53
N GLY A 196 -43.76 1.53 -21.32
CA GLY A 196 -44.15 2.17 -20.07
C GLY A 196 -45.14 1.24 -19.35
N PHE A 197 -45.34 1.48 -18.05
CA PHE A 197 -46.51 1.08 -17.23
C PHE A 197 -46.57 -0.31 -16.53
N THR A 198 -46.45 -0.21 -15.19
CA THR A 198 -47.35 -0.65 -14.09
C THR A 198 -47.58 -2.12 -13.67
N GLU A 199 -47.41 -2.27 -12.35
CA GLU A 199 -48.26 -2.90 -11.33
C GLU A 199 -48.36 -4.43 -11.15
N MET A 200 -47.90 -4.82 -9.96
CA MET A 200 -48.63 -5.51 -8.88
C MET A 200 -49.24 -6.89 -9.17
N GLY A 201 -48.74 -7.90 -8.45
CA GLY A 201 -49.33 -9.22 -8.36
C GLY A 201 -48.71 -10.03 -7.23
N THR A 202 -49.23 -9.82 -6.02
CA THR A 202 -49.03 -10.63 -4.80
C THR A 202 -49.23 -12.12 -5.03
N PHE A 203 -48.40 -12.97 -4.44
CA PHE A 203 -48.85 -14.20 -3.76
C PHE A 203 -47.85 -14.63 -2.67
N GLU A 204 -48.30 -14.49 -1.42
CA GLU A 204 -48.01 -15.32 -0.25
C GLU A 204 -48.14 -16.83 -0.59
N THR A 205 -47.58 -17.84 0.08
CA THR A 205 -47.10 -18.05 1.45
C THR A 205 -46.47 -19.46 1.50
N ARG A 206 -45.52 -19.69 2.42
CA ARG A 206 -45.42 -20.83 3.37
C ARG A 206 -43.98 -21.28 3.67
N ILE A 207 -43.63 -21.02 4.92
CA ILE A 207 -42.56 -21.64 5.70
C ILE A 207 -43.03 -23.03 6.16
N GLU A 208 -42.09 -23.97 6.25
CA GLU A 208 -41.89 -25.04 7.26
C GLU A 208 -41.11 -26.21 6.59
N THR A 209 -40.22 -27.03 7.17
CA THR A 209 -39.27 -27.03 8.30
C THR A 209 -38.39 -28.29 8.06
N GLU A 210 -37.08 -28.21 8.35
CA GLU A 210 -36.14 -29.28 8.82
C GLU A 210 -36.27 -30.76 8.35
N ALA A 211 -35.17 -31.29 7.76
CA ALA A 211 -34.23 -32.24 8.42
C ALA A 211 -33.61 -33.31 7.47
N ASP A 212 -32.27 -33.33 7.48
CA ASP A 212 -31.36 -34.47 7.53
C ASP A 212 -30.96 -35.36 6.32
N PHE A 213 -29.63 -35.32 6.10
CA PHE A 213 -28.64 -36.37 5.80
C PHE A 213 -28.44 -36.97 4.37
N VAL A 214 -27.25 -36.62 3.83
CA VAL A 214 -26.24 -37.50 3.21
C VAL A 214 -26.51 -38.11 1.82
N ALA A 215 -25.79 -37.61 0.80
CA ALA A 215 -24.67 -38.32 0.17
C ALA A 215 -24.22 -37.69 -1.17
N GLN A 216 -22.91 -37.49 -1.27
CA GLN A 216 -22.07 -37.67 -2.47
C GLN A 216 -22.28 -36.77 -3.70
N THR A 217 -21.35 -35.82 -3.88
CA THR A 217 -20.58 -35.79 -5.15
C THR A 217 -19.16 -35.25 -4.91
N LYS A 218 -18.19 -36.09 -5.25
CA LYS A 218 -16.73 -35.89 -5.12
C LYS A 218 -16.24 -34.79 -6.08
N CYS A 219 -15.30 -33.96 -5.63
CA CYS A 219 -14.36 -33.25 -6.49
C CYS A 219 -12.92 -33.66 -6.10
N HIS A 220 -12.10 -33.91 -7.12
CA HIS A 220 -10.79 -34.54 -7.04
C HIS A 220 -9.75 -33.72 -6.26
N GLU A 221 -9.12 -34.37 -5.28
CA GLU A 221 -7.91 -33.91 -4.59
C GLU A 221 -6.69 -34.00 -5.52
N GLY A 222 -6.01 -32.87 -5.72
CA GLY A 222 -4.61 -32.83 -6.14
C GLY A 222 -3.71 -32.93 -4.90
N LYS A 223 -2.97 -34.03 -4.78
CA LYS A 223 -1.98 -34.26 -3.71
C LYS A 223 -0.90 -33.17 -3.72
N LEU A 224 -0.98 -32.24 -2.76
CA LEU A 224 0.16 -31.43 -2.34
C LEU A 224 1.03 -32.28 -1.41
N SER A 225 2.34 -32.31 -1.63
CA SER A 225 3.27 -33.09 -0.81
C SER A 225 3.27 -32.58 0.64
N GLU A 226 3.34 -33.52 1.59
CA GLU A 226 3.29 -33.27 3.05
C GLU A 226 4.39 -32.32 3.56
N GLU A 227 5.41 -32.01 2.75
CA GLU A 227 6.46 -31.02 3.06
C GLU A 227 5.98 -29.55 2.92
N VAL A 228 4.94 -29.27 2.13
CA VAL A 228 4.37 -27.92 1.94
C VAL A 228 3.46 -27.52 3.10
N LEU A 229 2.83 -28.50 3.75
CA LEU A 229 1.95 -28.28 4.92
C LEU A 229 2.72 -28.07 6.24
N ALA A 230 4.00 -28.46 6.30
CA ALA A 230 4.85 -28.27 7.49
C ALA A 230 5.39 -26.84 7.66
N VAL A 231 5.33 -25.99 6.63
CA VAL A 231 5.85 -24.60 6.66
C VAL A 231 4.79 -23.59 7.14
N LEU A 232 3.51 -23.96 7.17
CA LEU A 232 2.40 -23.07 7.53
C LEU A 232 2.05 -23.03 9.03
N ASN A 233 2.75 -23.79 9.89
CA ASN A 233 2.46 -23.89 11.32
C ASN A 233 3.65 -23.55 12.25
N VAL A 234 4.32 -22.41 12.04
CA VAL A 234 5.19 -21.84 13.08
C VAL A 234 4.95 -20.35 13.25
N LEU A 235 3.85 -20.00 13.93
CA LEU A 235 3.78 -18.87 14.84
C LEU A 235 2.73 -19.17 15.93
N PRO A 236 3.12 -19.43 17.19
CA PRO A 236 2.27 -19.13 18.33
C PRO A 236 2.43 -17.66 18.73
N ALA A 237 1.31 -17.11 19.19
CA ALA A 237 1.16 -15.82 19.85
C ALA A 237 1.90 -15.77 21.20
N ASP A 238 2.32 -14.56 21.57
CA ASP A 238 2.69 -14.06 22.90
C ASP A 238 3.38 -15.05 23.88
N ALA A 239 4.67 -14.83 24.13
CA ALA A 239 5.33 -15.32 25.35
C ALA A 239 6.18 -14.19 25.96
N VAL A 240 5.64 -13.61 27.02
CA VAL A 240 6.40 -12.99 28.11
C VAL A 240 7.00 -14.14 28.91
N GLU A 241 8.31 -14.14 29.17
CA GLU A 241 8.80 -14.47 30.51
C GLU A 241 10.27 -14.08 30.74
N ILE A 242 10.49 -13.80 32.02
CA ILE A 242 11.65 -13.33 32.75
C ILE A 242 12.78 -14.37 32.71
N PHE A 243 14.03 -13.94 32.57
CA PHE A 243 15.15 -14.72 33.12
C PHE A 243 16.13 -13.85 33.90
N SER A 244 16.38 -14.36 35.10
CA SER A 244 17.25 -13.89 36.17
C SER A 244 18.74 -13.92 35.81
N SER A 245 19.45 -13.06 36.52
CA SER A 245 20.90 -12.88 36.61
C SER A 245 21.75 -14.15 36.67
N SER A 246 22.85 -14.14 35.93
CA SER A 246 24.10 -14.77 36.36
C SER A 246 25.28 -13.84 36.08
N HIS A 247 26.03 -13.54 37.14
CA HIS A 247 27.24 -12.74 37.13
C HIS A 247 28.36 -13.45 36.34
N CYS A 248 29.05 -12.70 35.48
CA CYS A 248 30.44 -12.97 35.11
C CYS A 248 31.19 -11.63 35.01
N ASN A 249 32.08 -11.39 35.97
CA ASN A 249 33.03 -10.28 35.97
C ASN A 249 34.03 -10.43 34.81
N TRP A 250 34.16 -9.41 33.97
CA TRP A 250 35.31 -9.19 33.08
C TRP A 250 35.65 -7.71 33.06
N GLY A 251 36.94 -7.41 33.32
CA GLY A 251 37.47 -6.09 33.65
C GLY A 251 37.24 -5.00 32.60
N GLU A 252 37.14 -3.77 33.11
CA GLU A 252 36.97 -2.53 32.35
C GLU A 252 38.15 -2.28 31.40
N LEU A 253 37.83 -2.12 30.12
CA LEU A 253 38.67 -1.47 29.12
C LEU A 253 37.88 -0.30 28.54
N CYS A 254 38.56 0.83 28.34
CA CYS A 254 38.02 2.11 27.91
C CYS A 254 37.15 2.01 26.64
N GLU A 255 36.03 2.71 26.62
CA GLU A 255 34.99 2.67 25.57
C GLU A 255 35.53 3.02 24.17
N GLU A 256 36.60 3.79 24.09
CA GLU A 256 37.23 4.20 22.82
C GLU A 256 37.89 3.01 22.07
N GLU A 257 38.47 2.04 22.79
CA GLU A 257 39.05 0.84 22.15
C GLU A 257 37.98 -0.15 21.65
N LYS A 258 36.81 -0.21 22.31
CA LYS A 258 35.68 -1.05 21.87
C LYS A 258 35.10 -0.54 20.56
N VAL A 259 34.97 0.78 20.41
CA VAL A 259 34.47 1.42 19.17
C VAL A 259 35.46 1.19 18.03
N GLN A 260 36.77 1.36 18.28
CA GLN A 260 37.80 1.16 17.26
C GLN A 260 37.91 -0.31 16.80
N ARG A 261 37.76 -1.28 17.72
CA ARG A 261 37.72 -2.71 17.40
C ARG A 261 36.42 -3.11 16.68
N LYS A 262 35.29 -2.46 16.95
CA LYS A 262 34.03 -2.62 16.20
C LYS A 262 34.17 -2.10 14.76
N MET A 263 34.75 -0.91 14.59
CA MET A 263 34.98 -0.31 13.27
C MET A 263 35.98 -1.10 12.41
N THR A 264 37.05 -1.61 13.01
CA THR A 264 38.05 -2.44 12.29
C THR A 264 37.50 -3.83 11.97
N SER A 265 36.68 -4.43 12.84
CA SER A 265 35.95 -5.68 12.55
C SER A 265 34.93 -5.50 11.41
N LEU A 266 34.23 -4.36 11.37
CA LEU A 266 33.31 -3.98 10.29
C LEU A 266 34.04 -3.75 8.96
N LYS A 267 35.16 -3.02 8.96
CA LYS A 267 36.01 -2.81 7.77
C LYS A 267 36.62 -4.12 7.25
N THR A 268 36.97 -5.05 8.13
CA THR A 268 37.52 -6.37 7.76
C THR A 268 36.43 -7.32 7.26
N LYS A 269 35.19 -7.22 7.75
CA LYS A 269 34.02 -7.93 7.21
C LYS A 269 33.56 -7.39 5.86
N ALA A 270 33.62 -6.08 5.65
CA ALA A 270 33.33 -5.46 4.36
C ALA A 270 34.30 -5.94 3.26
N ARG A 271 35.61 -6.03 3.58
CA ARG A 271 36.64 -6.51 2.64
C ARG A 271 36.61 -8.01 2.30
N LYS A 272 35.92 -8.85 3.10
CA LYS A 272 35.84 -10.32 2.87
C LYS A 272 34.53 -10.78 2.20
N SER A 273 33.64 -9.86 1.81
CA SER A 273 32.28 -10.19 1.33
C SER A 273 31.99 -9.80 -0.12
N SER A 274 33.02 -9.72 -0.98
CA SER A 274 32.93 -9.31 -2.39
C SER A 274 32.25 -10.37 -3.30
N GLU A 275 31.03 -10.76 -2.94
CA GLU A 275 29.99 -11.35 -3.79
C GLU A 275 28.64 -10.68 -3.45
N SER A 276 28.43 -9.53 -4.10
CA SER A 276 27.25 -8.66 -4.25
C SER A 276 26.09 -8.80 -3.24
N ASN A 277 26.12 -8.00 -2.16
CA ASN A 277 24.87 -7.55 -1.55
C ASN A 277 24.51 -6.15 -2.03
N LEU A 278 23.69 -6.09 -3.08
CA LEU A 278 23.20 -4.83 -3.62
C LEU A 278 22.13 -4.17 -2.75
N TYR A 279 21.56 -4.87 -1.75
CA TYR A 279 20.64 -4.26 -0.79
C TYR A 279 21.30 -4.05 0.57
N LEU A 280 21.36 -2.78 1.00
CA LEU A 280 21.90 -2.32 2.27
C LEU A 280 20.79 -1.69 3.15
N PRO A 281 20.27 -2.42 4.16
CA PRO A 281 19.37 -1.84 5.15
C PRO A 281 20.14 -0.97 6.16
N LEU A 282 19.67 0.26 6.40
CA LEU A 282 20.27 1.26 7.29
C LEU A 282 19.24 1.78 8.29
N THR A 283 19.68 2.02 9.53
CA THR A 283 18.83 2.64 10.56
C THR A 283 19.16 4.12 10.66
N SER A 284 18.24 4.98 10.23
CA SER A 284 18.35 6.43 10.40
C SER A 284 16.98 7.10 10.38
N CYS A 285 16.84 8.21 11.10
CA CYS A 285 15.66 9.05 11.06
C CYS A 285 15.84 10.11 9.97
N ILE A 286 14.86 10.23 9.06
CA ILE A 286 14.92 11.17 7.94
C ILE A 286 14.00 12.37 8.23
N THR A 287 14.60 13.56 8.21
CA THR A 287 13.95 14.88 8.30
C THR A 287 14.22 15.68 7.03
N ALA A 288 13.61 16.86 6.89
CA ALA A 288 13.82 17.71 5.71
C ALA A 288 15.27 18.20 5.56
N GLU A 289 16.01 18.27 6.67
CA GLU A 289 17.38 18.77 6.78
C GLU A 289 18.41 17.64 6.74
N THR A 290 17.99 16.40 6.51
CA THR A 290 18.90 15.25 6.52
C THR A 290 19.84 15.28 5.32
N GLU A 291 21.14 15.21 5.58
CA GLU A 291 22.19 15.03 4.58
C GLU A 291 22.36 13.53 4.27
N LEU A 292 21.98 13.12 3.05
CA LEU A 292 22.06 11.70 2.66
C LEU A 292 23.49 11.19 2.56
N SER A 293 24.46 12.06 2.28
CA SER A 293 25.89 11.72 2.24
C SER A 293 26.44 11.22 3.58
N ASP A 294 25.83 11.64 4.70
CA ASP A 294 26.23 11.20 6.04
C ASP A 294 25.78 9.76 6.33
N ILE A 295 24.76 9.29 5.62
CA ILE A 295 24.15 7.97 5.79
C ILE A 295 24.66 7.00 4.70
N VAL A 296 24.81 7.50 3.46
CA VAL A 296 25.23 6.74 2.29
C VAL A 296 26.59 7.27 1.85
N THR A 297 27.65 6.54 2.21
CA THR A 297 29.06 6.95 2.01
C THR A 297 29.51 7.02 0.55
N ASP A 298 28.79 6.34 -0.32
CA ASP A 298 29.04 6.21 -1.76
C ASP A 298 27.77 6.61 -2.53
N LEU A 299 27.21 7.75 -2.10
CA LEU A 299 26.09 8.41 -2.74
C LEU A 299 26.49 8.81 -4.16
N GLU A 300 25.70 8.35 -5.11
CA GLU A 300 25.81 8.68 -6.54
C GLU A 300 24.46 9.24 -6.99
N ASP A 301 24.36 9.59 -8.28
CA ASP A 301 23.06 9.89 -8.87
C ASP A 301 22.10 8.72 -8.62
N CYS A 302 20.95 9.02 -8.02
CA CYS A 302 20.03 8.02 -7.51
C CYS A 302 18.55 8.34 -7.75
N VAL A 303 17.73 7.28 -7.70
CA VAL A 303 16.27 7.38 -7.63
C VAL A 303 15.85 7.25 -6.17
N MET A 304 15.06 8.19 -5.67
CA MET A 304 14.48 8.09 -4.33
C MET A 304 13.07 7.51 -4.41
N VAL A 305 12.78 6.53 -3.57
CA VAL A 305 11.48 5.85 -3.53
C VAL A 305 10.96 5.79 -2.10
N GLY A 306 9.64 5.78 -1.95
CA GLY A 306 9.01 5.60 -0.65
C GLY A 306 7.64 4.96 -0.79
N LEU A 307 7.50 3.71 -0.34
CA LEU A 307 6.24 2.98 -0.38
C LEU A 307 5.58 2.99 1.01
N HIS A 308 4.51 3.76 1.16
CA HIS A 308 3.83 4.08 2.43
C HIS A 308 4.66 4.97 3.35
N THR A 309 5.16 6.09 2.84
CA THR A 309 5.80 7.12 3.67
C THR A 309 4.76 7.75 4.61
N CYS A 310 4.91 7.53 5.91
CA CYS A 310 3.93 7.96 6.92
C CYS A 310 4.09 9.44 7.27
N GLY A 311 2.97 10.19 7.27
CA GLY A 311 2.94 11.56 7.79
C GLY A 311 3.98 12.47 7.13
N ASP A 312 4.77 13.17 7.94
CA ASP A 312 5.77 14.14 7.47
C ASP A 312 6.89 13.51 6.62
N LEU A 313 7.12 12.19 6.72
CA LEU A 313 8.12 11.51 5.90
C LEU A 313 7.83 11.66 4.39
N ALA A 314 6.54 11.66 4.00
CA ALA A 314 6.14 11.87 2.62
C ALA A 314 6.53 13.27 2.12
N ALA A 315 6.31 14.29 2.95
CA ALA A 315 6.68 15.68 2.65
C ALA A 315 8.20 15.87 2.62
N ASN A 316 8.91 15.30 3.60
CA ASN A 316 10.36 15.39 3.70
C ASN A 316 11.05 14.70 2.52
N THR A 317 10.51 13.56 2.06
CA THR A 317 10.99 12.90 0.84
C THR A 317 10.98 13.86 -0.36
N LEU A 318 9.89 14.62 -0.56
CA LEU A 318 9.80 15.57 -1.66
C LEU A 318 10.72 16.80 -1.49
N ARG A 319 10.95 17.24 -0.25
CA ARG A 319 11.91 18.32 0.05
C ARG A 319 13.35 17.91 -0.24
N ILE A 320 13.74 16.74 0.23
CA ILE A 320 15.08 16.19 -0.01
C ILE A 320 15.27 16.01 -1.53
N PHE A 321 14.26 15.49 -2.24
CA PHE A 321 14.30 15.39 -3.70
C PHE A 321 14.54 16.75 -4.34
N ALA A 322 13.74 17.77 -4.02
CA ALA A 322 13.91 19.10 -4.60
C ALA A 322 15.31 19.69 -4.32
N ALA A 323 15.76 19.58 -3.07
CA ALA A 323 16.99 20.20 -2.58
C ALA A 323 18.29 19.52 -3.05
N LYS A 324 18.30 18.20 -3.28
CA LYS A 324 19.53 17.43 -3.51
C LYS A 324 19.75 17.13 -5.00
N PRO A 325 20.79 17.67 -5.66
CA PRO A 325 21.01 17.49 -7.10
C PRO A 325 21.33 16.04 -7.50
N GLU A 326 21.82 15.22 -6.57
CA GLU A 326 22.12 13.79 -6.76
C GLU A 326 20.84 12.95 -6.96
N ILE A 327 19.69 13.44 -6.51
CA ILE A 327 18.42 12.72 -6.64
C ILE A 327 17.74 13.17 -7.93
N LYS A 328 17.82 12.36 -8.98
CA LYS A 328 17.28 12.70 -10.31
C LYS A 328 15.81 12.40 -10.46
N ALA A 329 15.29 11.47 -9.67
CA ALA A 329 13.89 11.09 -9.71
C ALA A 329 13.35 10.72 -8.33
N VAL A 330 12.05 10.94 -8.12
CA VAL A 330 11.33 10.51 -6.92
C VAL A 330 10.04 9.78 -7.28
N CYS A 331 9.73 8.70 -6.57
CA CYS A 331 8.43 8.04 -6.59
C CYS A 331 7.96 7.78 -5.16
N SER A 332 6.99 8.56 -4.69
CA SER A 332 6.54 8.55 -3.29
C SER A 332 5.05 8.24 -3.18
N VAL A 333 4.72 7.19 -2.43
CA VAL A 333 3.36 6.82 -2.03
C VAL A 333 3.18 7.18 -0.56
N GLY A 334 2.52 8.30 -0.30
CA GLY A 334 2.21 8.76 1.05
C GLY A 334 1.14 7.90 1.72
N CYS A 335 1.20 7.80 3.05
CA CYS A 335 0.15 7.18 3.85
C CYS A 335 -0.02 7.87 5.21
N CYS A 336 -0.88 7.32 6.07
CA CYS A 336 -1.07 7.77 7.46
C CYS A 336 -1.19 9.30 7.61
N TYR A 337 -2.04 9.95 6.81
CA TYR A 337 -2.21 11.41 6.84
C TYR A 337 -2.54 11.96 8.23
N HIS A 338 -3.16 11.17 9.10
CA HIS A 338 -3.40 11.56 10.50
C HIS A 338 -2.13 11.83 11.33
N LEU A 339 -0.95 11.37 10.88
CA LEU A 339 0.36 11.67 11.48
C LEU A 339 1.04 12.89 10.83
N LEU A 340 0.43 13.47 9.79
CA LEU A 340 0.93 14.66 9.14
C LEU A 340 0.77 15.87 10.06
N SER A 341 1.82 16.67 10.19
CA SER A 341 1.77 17.93 10.92
C SER A 341 1.22 19.05 10.02
N GLU A 342 0.45 19.97 10.61
CA GLU A 342 -0.16 21.10 9.90
C GLU A 342 0.24 22.43 10.53
N GLN A 343 0.69 23.36 9.68
CA GLN A 343 1.16 24.68 10.12
C GLN A 343 0.08 25.53 10.80
N PHE A 344 -1.16 25.47 10.29
CA PHE A 344 -2.23 26.38 10.72
C PHE A 344 -3.27 25.71 11.64
N GLU A 345 -3.06 24.45 12.05
CA GLU A 345 -4.01 23.73 12.92
C GLU A 345 -4.01 24.29 14.36
N ASN A 346 -2.85 24.65 14.92
CA ASN A 346 -2.72 25.23 16.25
C ASN A 346 -1.87 26.51 16.20
N GLN A 347 -2.51 27.68 16.22
CA GLN A 347 -1.84 28.99 16.11
C GLN A 347 -0.96 29.37 17.32
N GLU A 348 -0.92 28.53 18.36
CA GLU A 348 -0.16 28.78 19.60
C GLU A 348 1.31 28.33 19.54
N GLU A 349 1.70 27.49 18.58
CA GLU A 349 3.09 27.03 18.40
C GLU A 349 3.80 27.80 17.28
N CYS A 350 4.30 29.00 17.60
CA CYS A 350 5.28 29.68 16.76
C CYS A 350 6.64 29.01 16.95
N CYS A 351 6.96 28.01 16.14
CA CYS A 351 8.30 27.42 16.08
C CYS A 351 8.81 27.34 14.65
N ASP A 352 10.13 27.47 14.48
CA ASP A 352 10.89 27.27 13.24
C ASP A 352 10.90 25.80 12.80
N LYS A 353 9.74 25.14 12.83
CA LYS A 353 9.58 23.74 12.46
C LYS A 353 9.15 23.63 11.01
N VAL A 354 9.72 22.65 10.32
CA VAL A 354 9.27 22.27 8.99
C VAL A 354 7.99 21.44 9.10
N TRP A 355 6.88 22.03 8.66
CA TRP A 355 5.55 21.42 8.73
C TRP A 355 5.31 20.40 7.61
N GLY A 356 4.53 19.37 7.88
CA GLY A 356 4.10 18.40 6.88
C GLY A 356 3.19 19.01 5.83
N PHE A 357 2.33 19.96 6.19
CA PHE A 357 1.33 20.56 5.31
C PHE A 357 0.94 21.98 5.77
N PRO A 358 0.62 22.91 4.85
CA PRO A 358 0.77 22.79 3.40
C PRO A 358 2.25 22.89 2.94
N MET A 359 2.55 22.33 1.77
CA MET A 359 3.85 22.46 1.12
C MET A 359 3.88 23.56 0.07
N CYS A 360 2.85 23.66 -0.78
CA CYS A 360 2.84 24.63 -1.88
C CYS A 360 2.59 26.06 -1.36
N GLN A 361 3.11 27.04 -2.09
CA GLN A 361 3.00 28.44 -1.69
C GLN A 361 1.54 28.91 -1.69
N TYR A 362 0.75 28.47 -2.66
CA TYR A 362 -0.67 28.85 -2.76
C TYR A 362 -1.47 28.53 -1.50
N LEU A 363 -1.36 27.30 -0.95
CA LEU A 363 -2.10 26.92 0.27
C LEU A 363 -1.52 27.55 1.53
N LYS A 364 -0.20 27.81 1.56
CA LYS A 364 0.44 28.59 2.64
C LYS A 364 -0.11 30.01 2.70
N ASP A 365 -0.19 30.69 1.55
CA ASP A 365 -0.71 32.06 1.46
C ASP A 365 -2.19 32.15 1.88
N LYS A 366 -2.95 31.08 1.63
CA LYS A 366 -4.34 30.96 2.08
C LYS A 366 -4.48 30.58 3.56
N GLY A 367 -3.40 30.26 4.26
CA GLY A 367 -3.44 29.83 5.65
C GLY A 367 -4.23 28.53 5.84
N TRP A 368 -4.19 27.62 4.86
CA TRP A 368 -5.15 26.51 4.79
C TRP A 368 -4.79 25.35 5.73
N CYS A 369 -5.77 24.82 6.46
CA CYS A 369 -5.66 23.62 7.29
C CYS A 369 -6.92 22.73 7.19
N CYS A 370 -6.75 21.40 7.28
CA CYS A 370 -7.89 20.46 7.32
C CYS A 370 -8.19 19.93 8.73
N GLY A 371 -7.17 19.89 9.59
CA GLY A 371 -7.30 19.37 10.95
C GLY A 371 -7.32 17.84 11.04
N ARG A 372 -6.97 17.32 12.22
CA ARG A 372 -6.69 15.90 12.45
C ARG A 372 -7.85 14.98 12.08
N ASN A 373 -9.10 15.42 12.32
CA ASN A 373 -10.29 14.61 12.02
C ASN A 373 -10.49 14.41 10.50
N ALA A 374 -10.20 15.43 9.69
CA ALA A 374 -10.20 15.29 8.24
C ALA A 374 -9.09 14.33 7.80
N ARG A 375 -7.86 14.49 8.30
CA ARG A 375 -6.73 13.59 8.00
C ARG A 375 -6.97 12.13 8.41
N MET A 376 -7.67 11.90 9.51
CA MET A 376 -8.13 10.58 9.93
C MET A 376 -9.15 10.00 8.94
N SER A 377 -10.07 10.83 8.45
CA SER A 377 -11.08 10.41 7.46
C SER A 377 -10.44 10.06 6.12
N ALA A 378 -9.41 10.79 5.70
CA ALA A 378 -8.63 10.45 4.51
C ALA A 378 -8.04 9.03 4.57
N CYS A 379 -7.94 8.38 5.74
CA CYS A 379 -7.52 6.98 5.93
C CYS A 379 -8.59 5.91 5.67
N LEU A 380 -9.80 6.33 5.36
CA LEU A 380 -10.89 5.45 4.94
C LEU A 380 -10.79 5.16 3.44
N ALA A 381 -11.27 3.98 3.04
CA ALA A 381 -11.16 3.48 1.67
C ALA A 381 -12.56 3.26 1.10
N LEU A 382 -13.04 4.21 0.30
CA LEU A 382 -14.38 4.18 -0.30
C LEU A 382 -14.61 2.92 -1.13
N GLU A 383 -13.64 2.53 -1.95
CA GLU A 383 -13.74 1.40 -2.87
C GLU A 383 -13.85 0.07 -2.13
N ARG A 384 -13.21 -0.06 -0.96
CA ARG A 384 -13.36 -1.24 -0.11
C ARG A 384 -14.76 -1.37 0.47
N VAL A 385 -15.30 -0.25 0.95
CA VAL A 385 -16.68 -0.20 1.46
C VAL A 385 -17.68 -0.52 0.34
N ALA A 386 -17.47 0.03 -0.86
CA ALA A 386 -18.31 -0.21 -2.02
C ALA A 386 -18.38 -1.69 -2.45
N VAL A 387 -17.29 -2.46 -2.27
CA VAL A 387 -17.27 -3.91 -2.57
C VAL A 387 -17.68 -4.79 -1.39
N GLY A 388 -18.31 -4.21 -0.35
CA GLY A 388 -18.89 -4.96 0.78
C GLY A 388 -17.96 -5.17 1.97
N GLN A 389 -16.77 -4.55 2.01
CA GLN A 389 -15.99 -4.49 3.27
C GLN A 389 -16.61 -3.44 4.19
N MET A 390 -17.59 -3.87 5.00
CA MET A 390 -18.29 -2.98 5.93
C MET A 390 -17.34 -2.33 6.94
N LEU A 391 -17.74 -1.15 7.43
CA LEU A 391 -17.03 -0.49 8.51
C LEU A 391 -17.18 -1.29 9.82
N PRO A 392 -16.21 -1.20 10.74
CA PRO A 392 -16.29 -1.84 12.05
C PRO A 392 -17.22 -1.06 13.00
N THR A 393 -18.51 -0.98 12.65
CA THR A 393 -19.51 -0.12 13.30
C THR A 393 -19.62 -0.39 14.80
N GLU A 394 -19.60 -1.65 15.24
CA GLU A 394 -19.69 -1.99 16.66
C GLU A 394 -18.48 -1.51 17.46
N SER A 395 -17.27 -1.66 16.92
CA SER A 395 -16.03 -1.17 17.56
C SER A 395 -16.00 0.36 17.68
N LEU A 396 -16.51 1.05 16.66
CA LEU A 396 -16.66 2.51 16.67
C LEU A 396 -17.71 2.95 17.69
N PHE A 397 -18.83 2.23 17.79
CA PHE A 397 -19.87 2.47 18.77
C PHE A 397 -19.33 2.31 20.20
N TYR A 398 -18.64 1.21 20.49
CA TYR A 398 -18.05 0.96 21.80
C TYR A 398 -17.07 2.07 22.19
N ARG A 399 -16.27 2.54 21.23
CA ARG A 399 -15.32 3.64 21.45
C ARG A 399 -16.03 4.98 21.71
N ALA A 400 -17.12 5.27 20.99
CA ALA A 400 -17.90 6.48 21.19
C ALA A 400 -18.58 6.52 22.56
N VAL A 401 -19.23 5.42 22.96
CA VAL A 401 -19.86 5.34 24.29
C VAL A 401 -18.81 5.37 25.41
N LEU A 402 -17.66 4.71 25.22
CA LEU A 402 -16.55 4.81 26.16
C LEU A 402 -16.07 6.26 26.33
N GLN A 403 -15.98 7.04 25.25
CA GLN A 403 -15.58 8.44 25.33
C GLN A 403 -16.57 9.25 26.19
N VAL A 404 -17.87 9.04 26.01
CA VAL A 404 -18.91 9.69 26.84
C VAL A 404 -18.76 9.30 28.32
N ILE A 405 -18.55 8.02 28.60
CA ILE A 405 -18.32 7.53 29.98
C ILE A 405 -17.09 8.21 30.59
N ILE A 406 -15.99 8.32 29.85
CA ILE A 406 -14.75 8.95 30.33
C ILE A 406 -14.97 10.43 30.65
N GLU A 407 -15.67 11.14 29.77
CA GLU A 407 -15.95 12.56 29.95
C GLU A 407 -16.87 12.80 31.15
N GLU A 408 -18.00 12.10 31.24
CA GLU A 408 -19.01 12.30 32.29
C GLU A 408 -18.54 11.79 33.67
N MET A 409 -17.86 10.65 33.75
CA MET A 409 -17.50 10.02 35.03
C MET A 409 -16.11 10.39 35.55
N TYR A 410 -15.19 10.78 34.65
CA TYR A 410 -13.81 11.08 35.01
C TYR A 410 -13.40 12.52 34.69
N GLY A 411 -14.21 13.30 33.97
CA GLY A 411 -13.91 14.69 33.61
C GLY A 411 -12.71 14.82 32.67
N VAL A 412 -12.33 13.74 31.96
CA VAL A 412 -11.17 13.71 31.07
C VAL A 412 -11.62 13.96 29.65
N THR A 413 -11.28 15.13 29.11
CA THR A 413 -11.62 15.52 27.72
C THR A 413 -10.45 15.33 26.76
N LYS A 414 -9.21 15.25 27.26
CA LYS A 414 -7.99 15.00 26.48
C LYS A 414 -7.09 14.01 27.21
N SER A 415 -6.47 13.10 26.46
CA SER A 415 -5.48 12.16 26.98
C SER A 415 -4.49 11.77 25.89
N ASP A 416 -3.21 11.68 26.24
CA ASP A 416 -2.16 11.16 25.37
C ASP A 416 -2.16 9.61 25.31
N ARG A 417 -3.02 8.97 26.12
CA ARG A 417 -3.12 7.52 26.21
C ARG A 417 -4.11 6.97 25.21
N HIS A 418 -3.78 5.79 24.67
CA HIS A 418 -4.52 5.19 23.57
C HIS A 418 -5.06 3.81 23.96
N VAL A 419 -6.37 3.61 23.78
CA VAL A 419 -7.02 2.31 24.00
C VAL A 419 -6.52 1.26 22.98
N GLY A 420 -6.29 1.66 21.73
CA GLY A 420 -5.76 0.78 20.68
C GLY A 420 -6.75 -0.30 20.23
N LYS A 421 -6.25 -1.49 19.86
CA LYS A 421 -7.04 -2.65 19.39
C LYS A 421 -7.65 -3.47 20.54
N THR A 422 -8.38 -2.81 21.45
CA THR A 422 -9.01 -3.50 22.60
C THR A 422 -10.26 -4.27 22.19
N PHE A 423 -11.00 -3.79 21.19
CA PHE A 423 -12.27 -4.39 20.76
C PHE A 423 -12.13 -5.88 20.40
N SER A 424 -11.16 -6.24 19.57
CA SER A 424 -10.92 -7.64 19.16
C SER A 424 -10.50 -8.58 20.29
N LYS A 425 -10.17 -8.04 21.46
CA LYS A 425 -9.78 -8.80 22.66
C LYS A 425 -10.89 -8.80 23.74
N SER A 426 -12.01 -8.15 23.46
CA SER A 426 -13.10 -7.98 24.41
C SER A 426 -14.25 -8.89 24.04
N SER A 427 -14.87 -9.54 25.03
CA SER A 427 -16.02 -10.42 24.80
C SER A 427 -17.37 -9.71 24.89
N SER A 428 -17.43 -8.53 25.51
CA SER A 428 -18.63 -7.73 25.68
C SER A 428 -18.29 -6.23 25.80
N PHE A 429 -19.32 -5.38 25.79
CA PHE A 429 -19.15 -3.94 26.03
C PHE A 429 -18.57 -3.65 27.44
N ILE A 430 -19.03 -4.38 28.46
CA ILE A 430 -18.48 -4.26 29.81
C ILE A 430 -16.98 -4.60 29.79
N ASP A 431 -16.60 -5.76 29.27
CA ASP A 431 -15.19 -6.17 29.20
C ASP A 431 -14.34 -5.15 28.41
N TYR A 432 -14.90 -4.61 27.34
CA TYR A 432 -14.25 -3.54 26.57
C TYR A 432 -13.98 -2.29 27.42
N VAL A 433 -14.96 -1.80 28.17
CA VAL A 433 -14.81 -0.63 29.05
C VAL A 433 -13.79 -0.92 30.15
N ARG A 434 -13.91 -2.04 30.87
CA ARG A 434 -12.97 -2.45 31.93
C ARG A 434 -11.52 -2.50 31.44
N ARG A 435 -11.28 -3.16 30.30
CA ARG A 435 -9.94 -3.22 29.67
C ARG A 435 -9.44 -1.85 29.24
N SER A 436 -10.33 -0.99 28.75
CA SER A 436 -9.98 0.35 28.29
C SER A 436 -9.62 1.27 29.45
N LEU A 437 -10.40 1.26 30.54
CA LEU A 437 -10.10 2.02 31.75
C LEU A 437 -8.75 1.61 32.36
N LYS A 438 -8.45 0.30 32.41
CA LYS A 438 -7.14 -0.19 32.85
C LYS A 438 -5.98 0.34 32.00
N LYS A 439 -6.14 0.40 30.68
CA LYS A 439 -5.12 0.95 29.77
C LYS A 439 -4.94 2.46 29.90
N LEU A 440 -6.02 3.17 30.22
CA LEU A 440 -5.98 4.60 30.49
C LEU A 440 -5.53 4.91 31.92
N GLU A 441 -5.35 3.88 32.76
CA GLU A 441 -5.11 3.92 34.21
C GLU A 441 -6.15 4.76 34.96
N LEU A 442 -7.41 4.67 34.52
CA LEU A 442 -8.55 5.27 35.20
C LEU A 442 -9.07 4.30 36.25
N ASN A 443 -9.59 4.85 37.36
CA ASN A 443 -10.11 4.04 38.46
C ASN A 443 -11.41 3.33 38.06
N ASP A 444 -11.29 2.04 37.76
CA ASP A 444 -12.37 1.16 37.32
C ASP A 444 -13.45 0.94 38.39
N SER A 445 -13.08 0.97 39.67
CA SER A 445 -13.99 0.74 40.81
C SER A 445 -15.07 1.83 40.95
N LYS A 446 -14.88 3.00 40.33
CA LYS A 446 -15.86 4.10 40.33
C LYS A 446 -17.12 3.79 39.51
N LEU A 447 -17.05 2.81 38.62
CA LEU A 447 -18.08 2.57 37.62
C LEU A 447 -18.63 1.15 37.77
N PRO A 448 -19.83 0.94 38.34
CA PRO A 448 -20.47 -0.38 38.42
C PRO A 448 -20.85 -0.92 37.03
N ASP A 449 -20.91 -2.25 36.85
CA ASP A 449 -21.28 -2.88 35.57
C ASP A 449 -22.68 -2.48 35.09
N SER A 450 -23.63 -2.31 36.01
CA SER A 450 -24.98 -1.82 35.69
C SER A 450 -24.94 -0.43 35.04
N CYS A 451 -24.15 0.48 35.61
CA CYS A 451 -23.97 1.83 35.07
C CYS A 451 -23.37 1.79 33.66
N ILE A 452 -22.38 0.92 33.40
CA ILE A 452 -21.81 0.73 32.05
C ILE A 452 -22.90 0.32 31.07
N MET A 453 -23.77 -0.62 31.43
CA MET A 453 -24.85 -1.08 30.58
C MET A 453 -25.95 -0.03 30.38
N ASP A 454 -26.20 0.83 31.36
CA ASP A 454 -27.13 1.96 31.21
C ASP A 454 -26.66 2.90 30.09
N TYR A 455 -25.35 3.21 30.02
CA TYR A 455 -24.79 3.98 28.91
C TYR A 455 -24.94 3.26 27.56
N TYR A 456 -24.70 1.96 27.53
CA TYR A 456 -24.86 1.17 26.31
C TYR A 456 -26.30 1.25 25.78
N GLU A 457 -27.28 0.92 26.61
CA GLU A 457 -28.70 0.91 26.20
C GLU A 457 -29.20 2.33 25.91
N LYS A 458 -28.72 3.35 26.64
CA LYS A 458 -29.01 4.76 26.35
C LYS A 458 -28.60 5.16 24.94
N TYR A 459 -27.46 4.69 24.41
CA TYR A 459 -26.94 5.13 23.11
C TYR A 459 -27.13 4.11 21.97
N LYS A 460 -27.55 2.88 22.26
CA LYS A 460 -27.73 1.79 21.30
C LYS A 460 -28.59 2.15 20.09
N HIS A 461 -29.64 2.94 20.30
CA HIS A 461 -30.53 3.37 19.22
C HIS A 461 -29.85 4.33 18.22
N ARG A 462 -28.73 4.96 18.59
CA ARG A 462 -27.97 5.90 17.75
C ARG A 462 -26.91 5.22 16.89
N VAL A 463 -26.81 3.88 16.91
CA VAL A 463 -25.86 3.14 16.07
C VAL A 463 -26.06 3.46 14.58
N ASN A 464 -27.30 3.60 14.13
CA ASN A 464 -27.63 3.95 12.75
C ASN A 464 -27.13 5.37 12.39
N GLU A 465 -27.21 6.33 13.32
CA GLU A 465 -26.68 7.68 13.12
C GLU A 465 -25.14 7.66 13.01
N LEU A 466 -24.49 6.87 13.86
CA LEU A 466 -23.05 6.69 13.82
C LEU A 466 -22.59 6.05 12.50
N GLU A 467 -23.33 5.06 12.02
CA GLU A 467 -23.07 4.42 10.73
C GLU A 467 -23.22 5.42 9.59
N ALA A 468 -24.32 6.17 9.53
CA ALA A 468 -24.55 7.21 8.53
C ALA A 468 -23.43 8.26 8.54
N PHE A 469 -23.03 8.75 9.73
CA PHE A 469 -21.92 9.69 9.86
C PHE A 469 -20.60 9.13 9.33
N ASN A 470 -20.28 7.87 9.61
CA ASN A 470 -19.07 7.28 9.09
C ASN A 470 -19.14 7.03 7.59
N MET A 471 -20.31 6.73 7.01
CA MET A 471 -20.49 6.68 5.56
C MET A 471 -20.20 8.03 4.90
N LEU A 472 -20.70 9.13 5.46
CA LEU A 472 -20.38 10.48 4.97
C LEU A 472 -18.87 10.75 5.00
N LYS A 473 -18.18 10.32 6.05
CA LYS A 473 -16.71 10.43 6.14
C LYS A 473 -15.99 9.58 5.08
N VAL A 474 -16.46 8.38 4.82
CA VAL A 474 -15.90 7.50 3.77
C VAL A 474 -16.07 8.15 2.40
N VAL A 475 -17.22 8.74 2.12
CA VAL A 475 -17.51 9.45 0.87
C VAL A 475 -16.63 10.69 0.70
N LEU A 476 -16.35 11.43 1.79
CA LEU A 476 -15.50 12.62 1.77
C LEU A 476 -13.99 12.31 1.75
N ALA A 477 -13.59 11.12 2.18
CA ALA A 477 -12.19 10.73 2.34
C ALA A 477 -11.31 10.97 1.09
N PRO A 478 -11.76 10.63 -0.14
CA PRO A 478 -10.98 10.88 -1.35
C PRO A 478 -10.70 12.36 -1.60
N CYS A 479 -11.64 13.27 -1.27
CA CYS A 479 -11.45 14.71 -1.45
C CYS A 479 -10.32 15.25 -0.56
N ILE A 480 -10.22 14.74 0.67
CA ILE A 480 -9.19 15.15 1.62
C ILE A 480 -7.82 14.60 1.17
N GLU A 481 -7.76 13.35 0.70
CA GLU A 481 -6.54 12.77 0.13
C GLU A 481 -6.09 13.53 -1.13
N VAL A 482 -7.02 13.86 -2.03
CA VAL A 482 -6.77 14.68 -3.23
C VAL A 482 -6.11 16.00 -2.87
N LEU A 483 -6.64 16.71 -1.87
CA LEU A 483 -6.10 18.01 -1.49
C LEU A 483 -4.64 17.92 -1.02
N ILE A 484 -4.32 16.90 -0.21
CA ILE A 484 -2.94 16.65 0.23
C ILE A 484 -2.04 16.30 -0.96
N LEU A 485 -2.52 15.50 -1.91
CA LEU A 485 -1.77 15.12 -3.11
C LEU A 485 -1.55 16.30 -4.07
N LEU A 486 -2.57 17.14 -4.25
CA LEU A 486 -2.48 18.36 -5.06
C LEU A 486 -1.52 19.37 -4.45
N ASP A 487 -1.52 19.53 -3.13
CA ASP A 487 -0.52 20.33 -2.42
C ASP A 487 0.92 19.85 -2.76
N ARG A 488 1.14 18.54 -2.78
CA ARG A 488 2.46 17.97 -3.13
C ARG A 488 2.82 18.23 -4.58
N LEU A 489 1.88 18.02 -5.49
CA LEU A 489 2.10 18.25 -6.91
C LEU A 489 2.38 19.73 -7.20
N CYS A 490 1.63 20.65 -6.59
CA CYS A 490 1.85 22.08 -6.73
C CYS A 490 3.23 22.48 -6.21
N TYR A 491 3.64 21.98 -5.04
CA TYR A 491 4.97 22.21 -4.50
C TYR A 491 6.08 21.78 -5.49
N LEU A 492 5.92 20.64 -6.16
CA LEU A 492 6.90 20.19 -7.17
C LEU A 492 6.87 21.08 -8.42
N LYS A 493 5.68 21.52 -8.86
CA LYS A 493 5.56 22.44 -10.00
C LYS A 493 6.10 23.84 -9.73
N GLU A 494 6.23 24.22 -8.45
CA GLU A 494 6.87 25.47 -8.03
C GLU A 494 8.41 25.41 -8.09
N GLN A 495 9.02 24.22 -8.27
CA GLN A 495 10.48 24.09 -8.33
C GLN A 495 11.00 24.31 -9.75
N GLU A 496 12.08 25.07 -9.89
CA GLU A 496 12.68 25.39 -11.20
C GLU A 496 13.38 24.21 -11.88
N ASN A 497 13.86 23.22 -11.11
CA ASN A 497 14.71 22.12 -11.60
C ASN A 497 13.94 20.81 -11.90
N ILE A 498 12.61 20.88 -12.02
CA ILE A 498 11.75 19.71 -12.25
C ILE A 498 11.24 19.72 -13.70
N ALA A 499 11.72 18.77 -14.50
CA ALA A 499 11.29 18.59 -15.89
C ALA A 499 9.84 18.06 -15.98
N TRP A 500 9.49 17.15 -15.08
CA TRP A 500 8.17 16.55 -15.06
C TRP A 500 7.75 16.15 -13.65
N SER A 501 6.47 16.33 -13.34
CA SER A 501 5.86 15.87 -12.10
C SER A 501 4.39 15.49 -12.34
N GLY A 502 3.93 14.39 -11.76
CA GLY A 502 2.56 13.90 -11.92
C GLY A 502 2.05 13.09 -10.73
N LEU A 503 0.73 12.95 -10.67
CA LEU A 503 0.03 12.03 -9.77
C LEU A 503 -0.38 10.79 -10.56
N VAL A 504 0.03 9.61 -10.10
CA VAL A 504 -0.20 8.35 -10.82
C VAL A 504 -0.90 7.35 -9.91
N LYS A 505 -1.97 6.73 -10.40
CA LYS A 505 -2.63 5.62 -9.70
C LYS A 505 -1.87 4.32 -9.96
N LEU A 506 -1.05 3.89 -8.99
CA LEU A 506 -0.25 2.68 -9.10
C LEU A 506 -1.04 1.42 -8.77
N PHE A 507 -1.89 1.47 -7.75
CA PHE A 507 -2.49 0.25 -7.21
C PHE A 507 -3.99 0.16 -7.44
N ASP A 508 -4.48 -1.07 -7.42
CA ASP A 508 -5.91 -1.34 -7.29
C ASP A 508 -6.37 -0.82 -5.91
N PRO A 509 -7.35 0.10 -5.83
CA PRO A 509 -7.77 0.74 -4.58
C PRO A 509 -8.47 -0.22 -3.61
N VAL A 510 -9.02 -1.34 -4.10
CA VAL A 510 -9.59 -2.38 -3.26
C VAL A 510 -8.47 -3.19 -2.59
N LYS A 511 -7.45 -3.60 -3.35
CA LYS A 511 -6.28 -4.33 -2.82
C LYS A 511 -5.42 -3.43 -1.94
N SER A 512 -5.03 -2.27 -2.45
CA SER A 512 -4.29 -1.23 -1.71
C SER A 512 -4.92 0.15 -1.87
N PRO A 513 -5.67 0.62 -0.85
CA PRO A 513 -6.33 1.93 -0.88
C PRO A 513 -5.39 3.11 -1.05
N ARG A 514 -4.16 3.00 -0.56
CA ARG A 514 -3.10 3.99 -0.78
C ARG A 514 -2.47 3.75 -2.13
N CYS A 515 -3.22 4.10 -3.16
CA CYS A 515 -2.94 3.73 -4.54
C CYS A 515 -2.28 4.83 -5.37
N TYR A 516 -2.21 6.07 -4.87
CA TYR A 516 -1.64 7.19 -5.62
C TYR A 516 -0.17 7.44 -5.25
N ALA A 517 0.66 7.62 -6.26
CA ALA A 517 2.04 8.06 -6.13
C ALA A 517 2.20 9.50 -6.65
N VAL A 518 3.05 10.26 -5.96
CA VAL A 518 3.64 11.49 -6.47
C VAL A 518 4.97 11.13 -7.11
N ILE A 519 5.09 11.40 -8.41
CA ILE A 519 6.30 11.11 -9.18
C ILE A 519 6.86 12.41 -9.74
N ALA A 520 8.18 12.57 -9.70
CA ALA A 520 8.85 13.67 -10.39
C ALA A 520 10.23 13.28 -10.90
N LEU A 521 10.64 13.94 -11.98
CA LEU A 521 11.92 13.81 -12.68
C LEU A 521 12.54 15.21 -12.79
N LYS A 522 13.84 15.30 -12.49
CA LYS A 522 14.60 16.55 -12.70
C LYS A 522 14.99 16.72 -14.16
N GLU A 523 15.29 17.96 -14.53
CA GLU A 523 15.97 18.23 -15.79
C GLU A 523 17.34 17.54 -15.83
N GLU A 524 17.69 16.98 -16.98
CA GLU A 524 19.06 16.56 -17.22
C GLU A 524 19.94 17.80 -17.24
N SER A 525 20.85 17.92 -16.27
CA SER A 525 21.86 18.96 -16.29
C SER A 525 22.68 18.81 -17.57
N CYS A 526 22.52 19.72 -18.52
CA CYS A 526 23.38 19.82 -19.70
C CYS A 526 24.82 19.98 -19.20
N CYS A 527 25.65 18.97 -19.43
CA CYS A 527 27.09 19.02 -19.19
C CYS A 527 27.78 20.06 -20.06
#